data_AF-L8JWI2-F1
#
_entry.id   AF-L8JWI2-F1
#
_cell.length_a   1.000
_cell.length_b   1.000
_cell.length_c   1.000
_cell.angle_alpha   90.00
_cell.angle_beta   90.00
_cell.angle_gamma   90.00
#
_symmetry.space_group_name_H-M   'P 1'
#
loop_
_entity.id
_entity.type
_entity.pdbx_description
1 polymer ?
#
loop_
_entity_poly.entity_id
_entity_poly.type
_entity_poly.pdbx_seq_one_letter_code
_entity_poly.pdbx_strand_id
1 'polypeptide(L)'
;MNTNILGSTTNGGISLGNGSSGGNIAVKFPLLDFARPLWVSDFNIEPPRVKIEPSIKEIVERISKKLVDKPLRYKSRQLKEWKLRDIMKEDDKKGDAKAKLIRDGYSATIAQVSESLNRSNIDHTTKFLLSNEPLYVYALSFVIYYEKVKDADGVNDRVIVVAENEIKPFFNVLLAKATIEHRHLNLTAAQRKEIYKAAANTNISYVKGMPNSAISGIISKYVDHGNIHRLVDKFFESGEIDPAKGTPQVRQLMVNFLKEIGLIVPERDEEGEIVAGINFNDVEIEEEHEHVLDSDTDDDIDLRDPMS
;
A
#
# COMPACT_ATOMS: atom_id res chain seq x y z
N MET A 1 8.09 21.61 46.63
CA MET A 1 9.11 21.27 47.63
C MET A 1 8.62 20.06 48.41
N ASN A 2 9.20 18.89 48.15
CA ASN A 2 9.21 17.76 49.08
C ASN A 2 10.29 16.80 48.59
N THR A 3 11.41 16.84 49.30
CA THR A 3 12.57 15.97 49.17
C THR A 3 12.30 14.66 49.91
N ASN A 4 12.44 13.53 49.23
CA ASN A 4 12.70 12.25 49.88
C ASN A 4 13.96 11.64 49.29
N ILE A 5 15.01 11.69 50.11
CA ILE A 5 16.27 10.95 50.00
C ILE A 5 16.05 9.64 50.76
N LEU A 6 16.35 8.51 50.15
CA LEU A 6 16.86 7.33 50.86
C LEU A 6 17.46 6.35 49.85
N GLY A 7 18.77 6.18 49.95
CA GLY A 7 19.52 5.17 49.22
C GLY A 7 19.48 3.82 49.93
N SER A 8 19.84 2.78 49.18
CA SER A 8 20.41 1.56 49.74
C SER A 8 21.48 1.02 48.79
N THR A 9 22.72 1.16 49.24
CA THR A 9 23.89 0.33 48.92
C THR A 9 23.65 -1.13 49.32
N THR A 10 24.26 -2.06 48.56
CA THR A 10 24.67 -3.47 48.86
C THR A 10 24.38 -4.32 47.60
N ASN A 11 25.16 -5.29 47.15
CA ASN A 11 26.43 -5.87 47.59
C ASN A 11 27.13 -6.43 46.35
N GLY A 12 28.45 -6.27 46.29
CA GLY A 12 29.29 -6.98 45.34
C GLY A 12 29.30 -8.47 45.66
N GLY A 13 29.01 -9.28 44.65
CA GLY A 13 29.22 -10.72 44.66
C GLY A 13 30.09 -11.09 43.46
N ILE A 14 31.41 -11.01 43.63
CA ILE A 14 32.37 -11.60 42.70
C ILE A 14 32.31 -13.11 42.94
N SER A 15 31.63 -13.82 42.05
CA SER A 15 31.63 -15.29 42.00
C SER A 15 32.79 -15.75 41.11
N LEU A 16 33.89 -16.17 41.75
CA LEU A 16 34.97 -16.92 41.10
C LEU A 16 34.64 -18.41 41.17
N GLY A 17 33.77 -18.86 40.27
CA GLY A 17 33.48 -20.26 40.04
C GLY A 17 34.55 -20.91 39.18
N ASN A 18 35.54 -21.51 39.83
CA ASN A 18 36.60 -22.30 39.22
C ASN A 18 36.06 -23.71 38.92
N GLY A 19 35.55 -23.91 37.70
CA GLY A 19 35.04 -25.19 37.21
C GLY A 19 35.84 -25.68 36.02
N SER A 20 36.94 -26.40 36.27
CA SER A 20 37.64 -27.17 35.24
C SER A 20 36.83 -28.41 34.88
N SER A 21 36.21 -28.43 33.70
CA SER A 21 35.73 -29.66 33.08
C SER A 21 36.31 -29.79 31.68
N GLY A 22 37.10 -30.85 31.50
CA GLY A 22 37.70 -31.38 30.27
C GLY A 22 37.31 -30.68 28.96
N GLY A 23 38.20 -29.83 28.48
CA GLY A 23 38.19 -29.37 27.11
C GLY A 23 38.43 -30.54 26.16
N ASN A 24 37.35 -31.08 25.60
CA ASN A 24 37.42 -31.63 24.27
C ASN A 24 37.84 -30.50 23.34
N ILE A 25 39.13 -30.43 23.01
CA ILE A 25 39.66 -29.64 21.91
C ILE A 25 39.11 -30.30 20.64
N ALA A 26 37.83 -30.10 20.37
CA ALA A 26 37.31 -30.18 19.02
C ALA A 26 38.03 -29.05 18.27
N VAL A 27 39.08 -29.41 17.56
CA VAL A 27 39.74 -28.55 16.57
C VAL A 27 38.63 -28.12 15.61
N LYS A 28 38.08 -26.92 15.87
CA LYS A 28 37.01 -26.31 15.09
C LYS A 28 37.70 -25.86 13.81
N PHE A 29 37.76 -26.74 12.81
CA PHE A 29 38.28 -26.42 11.49
C PHE A 29 37.44 -25.27 10.92
N PRO A 30 37.97 -24.03 10.81
CA PRO A 30 37.20 -22.89 10.33
C PRO A 30 37.01 -22.90 8.80
N LEU A 31 37.45 -23.96 8.12
CA LEU A 31 37.48 -24.07 6.66
C LEU A 31 36.45 -25.06 6.08
N LEU A 32 35.58 -25.64 6.92
CA LEU A 32 34.63 -26.69 6.50
C LEU A 32 33.19 -26.48 7.01
N ASP A 33 32.85 -25.29 7.51
CA ASP A 33 31.45 -24.92 7.83
C ASP A 33 30.75 -24.28 6.60
N PHE A 34 31.14 -24.71 5.39
CA PHE A 34 30.54 -24.31 4.09
C PHE A 34 29.19 -25.00 3.81
N ALA A 35 28.68 -25.79 4.76
CA ALA A 35 27.54 -26.68 4.53
C ALA A 35 26.39 -26.45 5.51
N ARG A 36 26.25 -25.24 6.08
CA ARG A 36 24.89 -24.80 6.42
C ARG A 36 24.24 -24.39 5.11
N PRO A 37 23.23 -25.12 4.60
CA PRO A 37 22.42 -24.60 3.53
C PRO A 37 21.88 -23.25 4.01
N LEU A 38 22.42 -22.15 3.45
CA LEU A 38 21.88 -20.79 3.50
C LEU A 38 20.55 -20.76 2.73
N TRP A 39 19.60 -21.61 3.15
CA TRP A 39 18.26 -21.75 2.60
C TRP A 39 17.25 -21.22 3.61
N VAL A 40 17.68 -20.39 4.56
CA VAL A 40 16.77 -19.48 5.24
C VAL A 40 16.41 -18.45 4.18
N SER A 41 15.17 -18.47 3.71
CA SER A 41 14.66 -17.61 2.64
C SER A 41 15.24 -16.18 2.72
N ASP A 42 16.19 -15.86 1.83
CA ASP A 42 16.81 -14.53 1.74
C ASP A 42 15.78 -13.43 1.42
N PHE A 43 14.55 -13.81 1.09
CA PHE A 43 13.42 -12.95 0.75
C PHE A 43 12.52 -12.64 1.95
N ASN A 44 13.09 -12.54 3.15
CA ASN A 44 12.31 -12.34 4.38
C ASN A 44 12.52 -10.94 4.98
N ILE A 45 11.47 -10.12 4.93
CA ILE A 45 11.39 -8.85 5.67
C ILE A 45 10.50 -9.07 6.89
N GLU A 46 11.01 -8.74 8.07
CA GLU A 46 10.26 -8.84 9.32
C GLU A 46 9.02 -7.94 9.27
N PRO A 47 7.83 -8.47 9.58
CA PRO A 47 6.62 -7.66 9.62
C PRO A 47 6.73 -6.59 10.71
N PRO A 48 6.06 -5.45 10.55
CA PRO A 48 6.14 -4.38 11.55
C PRO A 48 5.44 -4.82 12.85
N ARG A 49 5.95 -4.34 13.99
CA ARG A 49 5.43 -4.65 15.34
C ARG A 49 4.19 -3.83 15.71
N VAL A 50 3.30 -3.58 14.75
CA VAL A 50 2.07 -2.79 14.95
C VAL A 50 0.88 -3.54 14.36
N LYS A 51 -0.32 -3.23 14.87
CA LYS A 51 -1.56 -3.81 14.35
C LYS A 51 -1.92 -3.12 13.04
N ILE A 52 -1.90 -3.87 11.95
CA ILE A 52 -2.35 -3.41 10.62
C ILE A 52 -3.87 -3.58 10.49
N GLU A 53 -4.51 -2.65 9.79
CA GLU A 53 -5.95 -2.67 9.52
C GLU A 53 -6.38 -3.97 8.80
N PRO A 54 -7.43 -4.68 9.26
CA PRO A 54 -7.84 -5.95 8.65
C PRO A 54 -8.21 -5.87 7.18
N SER A 55 -8.89 -4.80 6.75
CA SER A 55 -9.28 -4.60 5.34
C SER A 55 -8.06 -4.51 4.43
N ILE A 56 -7.00 -3.82 4.87
CA ILE A 56 -5.73 -3.75 4.15
C ILE A 56 -5.05 -5.13 4.09
N LYS A 57 -5.04 -5.89 5.19
CA LYS A 57 -4.47 -7.25 5.18
C LYS A 57 -5.15 -8.14 4.15
N GLU A 58 -6.48 -8.13 4.12
CA GLU A 58 -7.25 -8.93 3.17
C GLU A 58 -6.94 -8.55 1.71
N ILE A 59 -6.86 -7.24 1.42
CA ILE A 59 -6.51 -6.75 0.09
C ILE A 59 -5.09 -7.21 -0.29
N VAL A 60 -4.10 -7.03 0.61
CA VAL A 60 -2.72 -7.46 0.37
C VAL A 60 -2.66 -8.96 0.14
N GLU A 61 -3.22 -9.79 1.02
CA GLU A 61 -3.23 -11.25 0.87
C GLU A 61 -3.84 -11.70 -0.47
N ARG A 62 -4.96 -11.08 -0.87
CA ARG A 62 -5.62 -11.37 -2.14
C ARG A 62 -4.74 -11.03 -3.34
N ILE A 63 -4.09 -9.87 -3.34
CA ILE A 63 -3.20 -9.44 -4.43
C ILE A 63 -1.94 -10.30 -4.46
N SER A 64 -1.33 -10.55 -3.32
CA SER A 64 -0.12 -11.36 -3.20
C SER A 64 -0.33 -12.78 -3.69
N LYS A 65 -1.49 -13.40 -3.38
CA LYS A 65 -1.84 -14.72 -3.90
C LYS A 65 -1.91 -14.73 -5.43
N LYS A 66 -2.46 -13.69 -6.04
CA LYS A 66 -2.49 -13.55 -7.51
C LYS A 66 -1.10 -13.32 -8.09
N LEU A 67 -0.28 -12.52 -7.42
CA LEU A 67 1.04 -12.12 -7.90
C LEU A 67 2.04 -13.30 -7.96
N VAL A 68 1.88 -14.32 -7.10
CA VAL A 68 2.69 -15.55 -7.14
C VAL A 68 2.68 -16.21 -8.53
N ASP A 69 1.53 -16.19 -9.20
CA ASP A 69 1.34 -16.85 -10.49
C ASP A 69 1.63 -15.93 -11.69
N LYS A 70 1.95 -14.65 -11.46
CA LYS A 70 2.19 -13.69 -12.54
C LYS A 70 3.63 -13.73 -13.06
N PRO A 71 3.81 -13.67 -14.39
CA PRO A 71 5.14 -13.63 -14.98
C PRO A 71 5.76 -12.22 -14.81
N LEU A 72 6.77 -12.07 -13.96
CA LEU A 72 7.60 -10.85 -13.98
C LEU A 72 8.65 -10.92 -15.11
N ARG A 73 8.18 -10.88 -16.37
CA ARG A 73 9.04 -11.07 -17.57
C ARG A 73 9.41 -9.74 -18.24
N TYR A 74 10.71 -9.49 -18.31
CA TYR A 74 11.35 -8.38 -19.04
C TYR A 74 11.25 -8.43 -20.57
N LYS A 75 10.75 -9.53 -21.13
CA LYS A 75 10.84 -9.79 -22.58
C LYS A 75 9.54 -9.61 -23.35
N SER A 76 8.44 -9.19 -22.71
CA SER A 76 7.28 -8.78 -23.52
C SER A 76 7.62 -7.41 -24.12
N ARG A 77 7.74 -7.32 -25.44
CA ARG A 77 7.73 -6.04 -26.18
C ARG A 77 6.44 -5.22 -25.93
N GLN A 78 5.54 -5.71 -25.07
CA GLN A 78 4.17 -5.24 -24.90
C GLN A 78 3.97 -4.50 -23.56
N LEU A 79 4.76 -4.75 -22.53
CA LEU A 79 4.72 -3.97 -21.30
C LEU A 79 5.59 -2.72 -21.47
N LYS A 80 5.02 -1.66 -22.05
CA LYS A 80 5.63 -0.31 -22.08
C LYS A 80 5.94 0.18 -20.66
N GLU A 81 5.17 -0.27 -19.65
CA GLU A 81 5.32 0.15 -18.25
C GLU A 81 5.26 -1.06 -17.29
N TRP A 82 6.25 -1.19 -16.39
CA TRP A 82 6.33 -2.27 -15.38
C TRP A 82 5.45 -1.99 -14.14
N LYS A 83 4.30 -1.36 -14.33
CA LYS A 83 3.41 -0.97 -13.24
C LYS A 83 2.67 -2.18 -12.70
N LEU A 84 2.55 -2.28 -11.38
CA LEU A 84 1.86 -3.39 -10.71
C LEU A 84 0.42 -3.55 -11.22
N ARG A 85 -0.26 -2.44 -11.51
CA ARG A 85 -1.63 -2.44 -12.05
C ARG A 85 -1.75 -3.23 -13.37
N ASP A 86 -0.74 -3.18 -14.23
CA ASP A 86 -0.80 -3.77 -15.57
C ASP A 86 -0.40 -5.24 -15.53
N ILE A 87 0.59 -5.60 -14.70
CA ILE A 87 0.93 -7.00 -14.39
C ILE A 87 -0.28 -7.75 -13.84
N MET A 88 -1.10 -7.09 -13.02
CA MET A 88 -2.30 -7.69 -12.45
C MET A 88 -3.42 -7.93 -13.48
N LYS A 89 -3.38 -7.28 -14.65
CA LYS A 89 -4.33 -7.47 -15.76
C LYS A 89 -3.91 -8.58 -16.73
N GLU A 90 -2.62 -8.90 -16.81
CA GLU A 90 -2.15 -9.95 -17.73
C GLU A 90 -2.72 -11.32 -17.37
N ASP A 91 -2.89 -12.20 -18.35
CA ASP A 91 -3.30 -13.59 -18.12
C ASP A 91 -2.30 -14.33 -17.21
N ASP A 92 -2.82 -15.27 -16.41
CA ASP A 92 -2.01 -16.10 -15.52
C ASP A 92 -1.08 -17.01 -16.32
N LYS A 93 0.16 -16.55 -16.53
CA LYS A 93 1.24 -17.36 -17.10
C LYS A 93 2.22 -17.69 -15.99
N LYS A 94 2.33 -18.98 -15.66
CA LYS A 94 3.27 -19.49 -14.67
C LYS A 94 4.67 -18.89 -14.89
N GLY A 95 5.08 -18.04 -13.97
CA GLY A 95 6.37 -17.38 -13.98
C GLY A 95 6.88 -17.27 -12.54
N ASP A 96 7.94 -18.01 -12.24
CA ASP A 96 8.57 -17.95 -10.93
C ASP A 96 9.67 -16.87 -10.92
N ALA A 97 9.27 -15.65 -10.59
CA ALA A 97 10.18 -14.50 -10.53
C ALA A 97 11.27 -14.69 -9.46
N LYS A 98 10.93 -15.33 -8.34
CA LYS A 98 11.87 -15.67 -7.27
C LYS A 98 12.94 -16.63 -7.78
N ALA A 99 12.55 -17.73 -8.42
CA ALA A 99 13.50 -18.67 -9.00
C ALA A 99 14.37 -18.04 -10.08
N LYS A 100 13.87 -17.01 -10.79
CA LYS A 100 14.67 -16.26 -11.75
C LYS A 100 15.74 -15.41 -11.07
N LEU A 101 15.39 -14.65 -10.03
CA LEU A 101 16.36 -13.86 -9.25
C LEU A 101 17.49 -14.74 -8.67
N ILE A 102 17.13 -15.91 -8.14
CA ILE A 102 18.08 -16.90 -7.61
C ILE A 102 18.98 -17.43 -8.72
N ARG A 103 18.39 -17.85 -9.86
CA ARG A 103 19.13 -18.40 -11.00
C ARG A 103 20.10 -17.40 -11.63
N ASP A 104 19.72 -16.12 -11.65
CA ASP A 104 20.54 -15.04 -12.19
C ASP A 104 21.66 -14.61 -11.20
N GLY A 105 21.75 -15.24 -10.02
CA GLY A 105 22.86 -15.05 -9.07
C GLY A 105 22.67 -13.92 -8.07
N TYR A 106 21.46 -13.38 -7.91
CA TYR A 106 21.20 -12.24 -7.01
C TYR A 106 20.97 -12.62 -5.54
N SER A 107 21.06 -13.91 -5.17
CA SER A 107 20.79 -14.37 -3.79
C SER A 107 21.59 -13.61 -2.72
N ALA A 108 22.90 -13.42 -2.93
CA ALA A 108 23.74 -12.71 -1.96
C ALA A 108 23.34 -11.22 -1.82
N THR A 109 23.07 -10.56 -2.94
CA THR A 109 22.57 -9.17 -2.96
C THR A 109 21.23 -9.06 -2.21
N ILE A 110 20.32 -10.01 -2.46
CA ILE A 110 18.99 -10.01 -1.83
C ILE A 110 19.10 -10.25 -0.33
N ALA A 111 19.96 -11.16 0.11
CA ALA A 111 20.23 -11.37 1.54
C ALA A 111 20.71 -10.08 2.24
N GLN A 112 21.66 -9.37 1.63
CA GLN A 112 22.17 -8.11 2.15
C GLN A 112 21.10 -7.01 2.17
N VAL A 113 20.29 -6.91 1.11
CA VAL A 113 19.16 -5.95 1.05
C VAL A 113 18.15 -6.26 2.13
N SER A 114 17.74 -7.53 2.30
CA SER A 114 16.81 -7.94 3.35
C SER A 114 17.34 -7.62 4.75
N GLU A 115 18.61 -7.89 5.02
CA GLU A 115 19.26 -7.55 6.29
C GLU A 115 19.27 -6.04 6.54
N SER A 116 19.58 -5.24 5.52
CA SER A 116 19.57 -3.77 5.58
C SER A 116 18.17 -3.23 5.87
N LEU A 117 17.15 -3.69 5.12
CA LEU A 117 15.74 -3.30 5.31
C LEU A 117 15.20 -3.71 6.68
N ASN A 118 15.63 -4.85 7.22
CA ASN A 118 15.21 -5.28 8.56
C ASN A 118 15.78 -4.39 9.66
N ARG A 119 17.00 -3.89 9.49
CA ARG A 119 17.69 -2.98 10.41
C ARG A 119 17.30 -1.51 10.24
N SER A 120 16.75 -1.13 9.10
CA SER A 120 16.40 0.24 8.80
C SER A 120 15.11 0.68 9.52
N ASN A 121 14.95 1.99 9.64
CA ASN A 121 13.77 2.64 10.20
C ASN A 121 12.73 2.95 9.11
N ILE A 122 12.49 2.01 8.19
CA ILE A 122 11.40 2.15 7.21
C ILE A 122 10.05 2.25 7.94
N ASP A 123 9.15 3.02 7.37
CA ASP A 123 7.83 3.22 7.95
C ASP A 123 7.06 1.89 8.02
N HIS A 124 6.11 1.81 8.96
CA HIS A 124 5.36 0.58 9.18
C HIS A 124 4.54 0.12 7.98
N THR A 125 4.10 1.05 7.12
CA THR A 125 3.30 0.72 5.94
C THR A 125 4.16 0.05 4.88
N THR A 126 5.31 0.64 4.55
CA THR A 126 6.28 0.05 3.63
C THR A 126 6.83 -1.26 4.16
N LYS A 127 7.17 -1.33 5.45
CA LYS A 127 7.62 -2.58 6.08
C LYS A 127 6.57 -3.68 6.01
N PHE A 128 5.29 -3.35 6.20
CA PHE A 128 4.20 -4.31 6.03
C PHE A 128 4.09 -4.81 4.59
N LEU A 129 4.10 -3.91 3.61
CA LEU A 129 4.02 -4.27 2.19
C LEU A 129 5.20 -5.16 1.76
N LEU A 130 6.41 -4.81 2.17
CA LEU A 130 7.62 -5.57 1.85
C LEU A 130 7.77 -6.86 2.67
N SER A 131 7.11 -6.99 3.82
CA SER A 131 7.03 -8.28 4.55
C SER A 131 6.25 -9.35 3.80
N ASN A 132 5.52 -8.97 2.75
CA ASN A 132 4.85 -9.89 1.88
C ASN A 132 5.77 -10.31 0.71
N GLU A 133 6.21 -11.57 0.72
CA GLU A 133 7.23 -12.08 -0.20
C GLU A 133 6.92 -11.80 -1.69
N PRO A 134 5.72 -12.07 -2.24
CA PRO A 134 5.41 -11.74 -3.64
C PRO A 134 5.60 -10.26 -3.99
N LEU A 135 5.19 -9.34 -3.11
CA LEU A 135 5.36 -7.90 -3.33
C LEU A 135 6.83 -7.49 -3.26
N TYR A 136 7.58 -8.07 -2.32
CA TYR A 136 9.01 -7.84 -2.21
C TYR A 136 9.79 -8.36 -3.43
N VAL A 137 9.46 -9.57 -3.90
CA VAL A 137 10.01 -10.14 -5.14
C VAL A 137 9.68 -9.26 -6.34
N TYR A 138 8.48 -8.69 -6.40
CA TYR A 138 8.12 -7.72 -7.43
C TYR A 138 9.00 -6.47 -7.37
N ALA A 139 9.15 -5.86 -6.19
CA ALA A 139 10.02 -4.67 -6.02
C ALA A 139 11.47 -4.97 -6.43
N LEU A 140 12.03 -6.09 -5.97
CA LEU A 140 13.38 -6.53 -6.36
C LEU A 140 13.50 -6.73 -7.87
N SER A 141 12.53 -7.42 -8.48
CA SER A 141 12.53 -7.67 -9.93
C SER A 141 12.44 -6.39 -10.73
N PHE A 142 11.63 -5.43 -10.28
CA PHE A 142 11.52 -4.11 -10.90
C PHE A 142 12.87 -3.39 -10.86
N VAL A 143 13.47 -3.26 -9.69
CA VAL A 143 14.74 -2.55 -9.53
C VAL A 143 15.88 -3.22 -10.31
N ILE A 144 16.00 -4.55 -10.22
CA ILE A 144 17.11 -5.28 -10.84
C ILE A 144 16.97 -5.38 -12.36
N TYR A 145 15.77 -5.70 -12.86
CA TYR A 145 15.58 -5.94 -14.29
C TYR A 145 15.13 -4.70 -15.06
N TYR A 146 14.23 -3.90 -14.50
CA TYR A 146 13.71 -2.70 -15.16
C TYR A 146 14.63 -1.50 -14.96
N GLU A 147 14.99 -1.17 -13.72
CA GLU A 147 15.91 -0.04 -13.42
C GLU A 147 17.39 -0.39 -13.63
N LYS A 148 17.72 -1.69 -13.78
CA LYS A 148 19.08 -2.22 -14.03
C LYS A 148 20.08 -1.94 -12.91
N VAL A 149 19.60 -1.78 -11.68
CA VAL A 149 20.47 -1.59 -10.50
C VAL A 149 20.93 -2.96 -9.99
N LYS A 150 22.23 -3.12 -9.72
CA LYS A 150 22.83 -4.43 -9.40
C LYS A 150 23.53 -4.47 -8.05
N ASP A 151 24.01 -3.34 -7.56
CA ASP A 151 24.67 -3.21 -6.27
C ASP A 151 23.65 -3.25 -5.13
N ALA A 152 24.02 -3.82 -3.99
CA ALA A 152 23.10 -4.05 -2.88
C ALA A 152 22.55 -2.76 -2.28
N ASP A 153 23.38 -1.72 -2.16
CA ASP A 153 22.98 -0.44 -1.57
C ASP A 153 21.99 0.29 -2.48
N GLY A 154 22.28 0.37 -3.79
CA GLY A 154 21.36 0.91 -4.78
C GLY A 154 20.05 0.12 -4.87
N VAL A 155 20.11 -1.21 -4.82
CA VAL A 155 18.89 -2.04 -4.79
C VAL A 155 18.06 -1.75 -3.54
N ASN A 156 18.69 -1.66 -2.37
CA ASN A 156 18.03 -1.35 -1.11
C ASN A 156 17.27 -0.02 -1.16
N ASP A 157 17.93 1.05 -1.62
CA ASP A 157 17.32 2.38 -1.69
C ASP A 157 16.16 2.41 -2.70
N ARG A 158 16.35 1.80 -3.87
CA ARG A 158 15.33 1.79 -4.93
C ARG A 158 14.13 0.92 -4.59
N VAL A 159 14.31 -0.18 -3.85
CA VAL A 159 13.17 -1.01 -3.39
C VAL A 159 12.22 -0.21 -2.51
N ILE A 160 12.75 0.63 -1.61
CA ILE A 160 11.93 1.51 -0.76
C ILE A 160 11.16 2.50 -1.63
N VAL A 161 11.82 3.10 -2.63
CA VAL A 161 11.19 4.04 -3.57
C VAL A 161 10.07 3.35 -4.37
N VAL A 162 10.28 2.14 -4.86
CA VAL A 162 9.25 1.37 -5.58
C VAL A 162 8.07 1.03 -4.66
N ALA A 163 8.34 0.68 -3.40
CA ALA A 163 7.29 0.42 -2.43
C ALA A 163 6.41 1.66 -2.19
N GLU A 164 7.01 2.83 -2.04
CA GLU A 164 6.31 4.10 -1.78
C GLU A 164 5.62 4.69 -3.02
N ASN A 165 6.22 4.58 -4.21
CA ASN A 165 5.73 5.25 -5.41
C ASN A 165 4.88 4.38 -6.33
N GLU A 166 5.02 3.05 -6.26
CA GLU A 166 4.29 2.13 -7.15
C GLU A 166 3.33 1.21 -6.36
N ILE A 167 3.86 0.51 -5.35
CA ILE A 167 3.09 -0.50 -4.62
C ILE A 167 2.03 0.15 -3.72
N LYS A 168 2.41 1.11 -2.89
CA LYS A 168 1.51 1.75 -1.92
C LYS A 168 0.38 2.56 -2.59
N PRO A 169 0.62 3.37 -3.64
CA PRO A 169 -0.46 4.04 -4.37
C PRO A 169 -1.47 3.05 -4.97
N PHE A 170 -1.00 1.92 -5.50
CA PHE A 170 -1.87 0.86 -6.00
C PHE A 170 -2.80 0.31 -4.90
N PHE A 171 -2.26 -0.01 -3.72
CA PHE A 171 -3.07 -0.48 -2.60
C PHE A 171 -4.01 0.59 -2.03
N ASN A 172 -3.61 1.87 -2.03
CA ASN A 172 -4.49 2.96 -1.61
C ASN A 172 -5.71 3.09 -2.53
N VAL A 173 -5.53 2.93 -3.84
CA VAL A 173 -6.64 2.92 -4.81
C VAL A 173 -7.57 1.73 -4.56
N LEU A 174 -7.02 0.53 -4.33
CA LEU A 174 -7.82 -0.66 -4.01
C LEU A 174 -8.62 -0.48 -2.71
N LEU A 175 -8.02 0.14 -1.69
CA LEU A 175 -8.71 0.46 -0.45
C LEU A 175 -9.84 1.48 -0.69
N ALA A 176 -9.60 2.52 -1.47
CA ALA A 176 -10.62 3.50 -1.82
C ALA A 176 -11.80 2.83 -2.53
N LYS A 177 -11.51 1.97 -3.52
CA LYS A 177 -12.51 1.18 -4.23
C LYS A 177 -13.33 0.29 -3.29
N ALA A 178 -12.66 -0.49 -2.43
CA ALA A 178 -13.33 -1.35 -1.45
C ALA A 178 -14.21 -0.54 -0.47
N THR A 179 -13.77 0.64 -0.07
CA THR A 179 -14.53 1.53 0.84
C THR A 179 -15.78 2.08 0.15
N ILE A 180 -15.65 2.53 -1.10
CA ILE A 180 -16.77 3.02 -1.91
C ILE A 180 -17.81 1.90 -2.14
N GLU A 181 -17.35 0.69 -2.43
CA GLU A 181 -18.21 -0.49 -2.63
C GLU A 181 -18.93 -0.89 -1.34
N HIS A 182 -18.20 -1.00 -0.22
CA HIS A 182 -18.76 -1.37 1.08
C HIS A 182 -19.78 -0.35 1.61
N ARG A 183 -19.58 0.94 1.32
CA ARG A 183 -20.53 1.99 1.71
C ARG A 183 -21.63 2.25 0.67
N HIS A 184 -21.63 1.53 -0.44
CA HIS A 184 -22.60 1.70 -1.52
C HIS A 184 -22.71 3.15 -2.02
N LEU A 185 -21.57 3.85 -2.14
CA LEU A 185 -21.58 5.26 -2.56
C LEU A 185 -21.91 5.36 -4.06
N ASN A 186 -22.98 6.11 -4.36
CA ASN A 186 -23.41 6.41 -5.73
C ASN A 186 -22.60 7.57 -6.31
N LEU A 187 -21.35 7.27 -6.69
CA LEU A 187 -20.40 8.25 -7.24
C LEU A 187 -20.35 8.21 -8.76
N THR A 188 -20.23 9.39 -9.38
CA THR A 188 -20.02 9.54 -10.83
C THR A 188 -18.66 8.97 -11.25
N ALA A 189 -18.49 8.63 -12.53
CA ALA A 189 -17.21 8.15 -13.06
C ALA A 189 -16.08 9.19 -12.84
N ALA A 190 -16.38 10.48 -13.05
CA ALA A 190 -15.44 11.58 -12.82
C ALA A 190 -15.05 11.70 -11.33
N GLN A 191 -16.01 11.62 -10.40
CA GLN A 191 -15.72 11.64 -8.97
C GLN A 191 -14.86 10.44 -8.55
N ARG A 192 -15.16 9.23 -9.06
CA ARG A 192 -14.34 8.03 -8.79
C ARG A 192 -12.92 8.22 -9.30
N LYS A 193 -12.73 8.74 -10.52
CA LYS A 193 -11.41 9.03 -11.10
C LYS A 193 -10.61 9.96 -10.20
N GLU A 194 -11.20 11.06 -9.73
CA GLU A 194 -10.55 12.03 -8.84
C GLU A 194 -10.25 11.45 -7.45
N ILE A 195 -11.17 10.70 -6.85
CA ILE A 195 -10.96 10.04 -5.55
C ILE A 195 -9.82 9.02 -5.64
N TYR A 196 -9.77 8.21 -6.69
CA TYR A 196 -8.69 7.24 -6.88
C TYR A 196 -7.35 7.92 -7.08
N LYS A 197 -7.31 8.99 -7.87
CA LYS A 197 -6.10 9.81 -8.05
C LYS A 197 -5.63 10.43 -6.73
N ALA A 198 -6.55 10.98 -5.93
CA ALA A 198 -6.23 11.53 -4.62
C ALA A 198 -5.75 10.45 -3.64
N ALA A 199 -6.37 9.27 -3.64
CA ALA A 199 -5.95 8.13 -2.81
C ALA A 199 -4.55 7.62 -3.18
N ALA A 200 -4.25 7.50 -4.47
CA ALA A 200 -2.93 7.11 -4.96
C ALA A 200 -1.84 8.07 -4.46
N ASN A 201 -2.10 9.38 -4.49
CA ASN A 201 -1.14 10.41 -4.13
C ASN A 201 -1.06 10.71 -2.62
N THR A 202 -1.90 10.09 -1.79
CA THR A 202 -1.91 10.33 -0.34
C THR A 202 -1.04 9.32 0.39
N ASN A 203 -0.19 9.80 1.31
CA ASN A 203 0.58 8.93 2.19
C ASN A 203 -0.31 8.37 3.33
N ILE A 204 -0.99 7.25 3.07
CA ILE A 204 -1.88 6.59 4.03
C ILE A 204 -1.09 5.62 4.91
N SER A 205 -1.21 5.76 6.23
CA SER A 205 -0.70 4.78 7.19
C SER A 205 -1.62 3.56 7.29
N TYR A 206 -1.06 2.35 7.26
CA TYR A 206 -1.83 1.10 7.35
C TYR A 206 -2.06 0.59 8.78
N VAL A 207 -1.64 1.38 9.78
CA VAL A 207 -1.94 1.10 11.19
C VAL A 207 -3.45 1.13 11.44
N LYS A 208 -3.95 0.19 12.24
CA LYS A 208 -5.38 0.02 12.53
C LYS A 208 -6.09 1.36 12.82
N GLY A 209 -7.21 1.59 12.13
CA GLY A 209 -8.06 2.80 12.22
C GLY A 209 -7.66 3.94 11.26
N MET A 210 -6.39 4.04 10.88
CA MET A 210 -5.88 5.14 10.04
C MET A 210 -6.39 5.07 8.59
N PRO A 211 -6.42 3.90 7.91
CA PRO A 211 -6.83 3.84 6.50
C PRO A 211 -8.26 4.30 6.25
N ASN A 212 -9.22 3.82 7.05
CA ASN A 212 -10.63 4.16 6.89
C ASN A 212 -10.87 5.66 7.11
N SER A 213 -10.19 6.27 8.09
CA SER A 213 -10.27 7.71 8.35
C SER A 213 -9.69 8.51 7.19
N ALA A 214 -8.50 8.15 6.69
CA ALA A 214 -7.86 8.83 5.57
C ALA A 214 -8.71 8.78 4.30
N ILE A 215 -9.21 7.59 3.93
CA ILE A 215 -10.07 7.42 2.74
C ILE A 215 -11.39 8.16 2.89
N SER A 216 -12.02 8.14 4.08
CA SER A 216 -13.24 8.93 4.32
C SER A 216 -12.98 10.43 4.14
N GLY A 217 -11.84 10.92 4.63
CA GLY A 217 -11.40 12.29 4.43
C GLY A 217 -11.22 12.65 2.96
N ILE A 218 -10.65 11.75 2.15
CA ILE A 218 -10.53 11.94 0.70
C ILE A 218 -11.91 11.99 0.04
N ILE A 219 -12.77 10.99 0.30
CA ILE A 219 -14.12 10.92 -0.29
C ILE A 219 -14.92 12.18 0.03
N SER A 220 -14.88 12.66 1.27
CA SER A 220 -15.63 13.85 1.70
C SER A 220 -15.27 15.15 0.97
N LYS A 221 -14.11 15.21 0.30
CA LYS A 221 -13.71 16.36 -0.54
C LYS A 221 -14.39 16.38 -1.91
N TYR A 222 -14.81 15.22 -2.40
CA TYR A 222 -15.35 15.04 -3.75
C TYR A 222 -16.84 14.67 -3.76
N VAL A 223 -17.36 14.25 -2.60
CA VAL A 223 -18.76 13.96 -2.40
C VAL A 223 -19.41 15.16 -1.73
N ASP A 224 -20.22 15.88 -2.52
CA ASP A 224 -21.22 16.74 -1.92
C ASP A 224 -22.34 15.85 -1.38
N HIS A 225 -22.60 15.98 -0.10
CA HIS A 225 -23.66 15.25 0.57
C HIS A 225 -25.03 15.93 0.36
N GLY A 226 -25.06 17.12 -0.25
CA GLY A 226 -26.23 17.97 -0.34
C GLY A 226 -26.69 18.43 1.04
N ASN A 227 -27.94 18.89 1.12
CA ASN A 227 -28.49 19.41 2.37
C ASN A 227 -29.03 18.29 3.30
N ILE A 228 -28.12 17.45 3.82
CA ILE A 228 -28.46 16.41 4.81
C ILE A 228 -29.14 17.01 6.04
N HIS A 229 -28.75 18.22 6.45
CA HIS A 229 -29.39 18.91 7.58
C HIS A 229 -30.89 19.07 7.34
N ARG A 230 -31.29 19.58 6.17
CA ARG A 230 -32.71 19.71 5.78
C ARG A 230 -33.44 18.37 5.73
N LEU A 231 -32.77 17.29 5.30
CA LEU A 231 -33.37 15.95 5.29
C LEU A 231 -33.64 15.45 6.72
N VAL A 232 -32.67 15.61 7.63
CA VAL A 232 -32.82 15.27 9.05
C VAL A 232 -33.92 16.12 9.69
N ASP A 233 -33.96 17.41 9.38
CA ASP A 233 -34.99 18.31 9.92
C ASP A 233 -36.39 17.90 9.47
N LYS A 234 -36.58 17.67 8.16
CA LYS A 234 -37.85 17.16 7.61
C LYS A 234 -38.28 15.83 8.22
N PHE A 235 -37.33 14.95 8.54
CA PHE A 235 -37.62 13.68 9.18
C PHE A 235 -38.12 13.82 10.62
N PHE A 236 -37.62 14.80 11.38
CA PHE A 236 -38.19 15.10 12.70
C PHE A 236 -39.50 15.90 12.61
N GLU A 237 -39.67 16.71 11.57
CA GLU A 237 -40.90 17.47 11.31
C GLU A 237 -42.06 16.61 10.81
N SER A 238 -41.78 15.44 10.21
CA SER A 238 -42.83 14.51 9.74
C SER A 238 -43.69 13.95 10.88
N GLY A 239 -43.23 14.05 12.13
CA GLY A 239 -43.94 13.53 13.30
C GLY A 239 -43.82 12.02 13.48
N GLU A 240 -43.02 11.33 12.67
CA GLU A 240 -42.74 9.89 12.83
C GLU A 240 -41.93 9.58 14.11
N ILE A 241 -41.17 10.57 14.59
CA ILE A 241 -40.45 10.51 15.87
C ILE A 241 -40.96 11.63 16.77
N ASP A 242 -41.07 11.32 18.06
CA ASP A 242 -41.33 12.31 19.11
C ASP A 242 -40.36 13.52 18.98
N PRO A 243 -40.87 14.74 18.71
CA PRO A 243 -40.05 15.94 18.53
C PRO A 243 -39.16 16.25 19.73
N ALA A 244 -39.57 15.86 20.94
CA ALA A 244 -38.79 16.06 22.15
C ALA A 244 -37.47 15.26 22.16
N LYS A 245 -37.38 14.19 21.37
CA LYS A 245 -36.15 13.40 21.20
C LYS A 245 -35.20 13.99 20.16
N GLY A 246 -35.69 14.88 19.29
CA GLY A 246 -34.93 15.53 18.22
C GLY A 246 -34.08 16.71 18.69
N THR A 247 -33.31 16.53 19.76
CA THR A 247 -32.38 17.58 20.26
C THR A 247 -31.34 17.95 19.19
N PRO A 248 -30.77 19.16 19.21
CA PRO A 248 -29.73 19.57 18.25
C PRO A 248 -28.54 18.60 18.19
N GLN A 249 -28.18 18.01 19.34
CA GLN A 249 -27.10 17.02 19.43
C GLN A 249 -27.45 15.73 18.70
N VAL A 250 -28.67 15.22 18.88
CA VAL A 250 -29.16 14.02 18.19
C VAL A 250 -29.25 14.26 16.68
N ARG A 251 -29.77 15.42 16.26
CA ARG A 251 -29.81 15.82 14.84
C ARG A 251 -28.41 15.84 14.24
N GLN A 252 -27.43 16.45 14.92
CA GLN A 252 -26.05 16.49 14.45
C GLN A 252 -25.42 15.08 14.38
N LEU A 253 -25.69 14.21 15.36
CA LEU A 253 -25.23 12.82 15.32
C LEU A 253 -25.85 12.06 14.14
N MET A 254 -27.12 12.28 13.84
CA MET A 254 -27.79 11.73 12.66
C MET A 254 -27.16 12.26 11.37
N VAL A 255 -26.91 13.56 11.25
CA VAL A 255 -26.24 14.14 10.08
C VAL A 255 -24.85 13.51 9.90
N ASN A 256 -24.07 13.39 10.96
CA ASN A 256 -22.74 12.79 10.92
C ASN A 256 -22.82 11.31 10.50
N PHE A 257 -23.77 10.56 11.07
CA PHE A 257 -24.02 9.18 10.70
C PHE A 257 -24.41 9.04 9.22
N LEU A 258 -25.33 9.89 8.72
CA LEU A 258 -25.76 9.90 7.32
C LEU A 258 -24.60 10.23 6.36
N LYS A 259 -23.70 11.15 6.74
CA LYS A 259 -22.47 11.42 6.00
C LYS A 259 -21.51 10.23 6.03
N GLU A 260 -21.40 9.56 7.18
CA GLU A 260 -20.50 8.42 7.37
C GLU A 260 -20.90 7.22 6.51
N ILE A 261 -22.21 6.89 6.47
CA ILE A 261 -22.75 5.87 5.56
C ILE A 261 -22.77 6.34 4.11
N GLY A 262 -22.53 7.64 3.88
CA GLY A 262 -22.39 8.22 2.54
C GLY A 262 -23.69 8.44 1.80
N LEU A 263 -24.76 8.78 2.53
CA LEU A 263 -25.98 9.28 1.92
C LEU A 263 -25.68 10.56 1.14
N ILE A 264 -26.17 10.62 -0.10
CA ILE A 264 -26.13 11.80 -0.95
C ILE A 264 -27.58 12.26 -1.13
N VAL A 265 -27.88 13.48 -0.71
CA VAL A 265 -29.20 14.10 -0.89
C VAL A 265 -29.14 14.94 -2.16
N PRO A 266 -29.85 14.58 -3.24
CA PRO A 266 -29.89 15.41 -4.44
C PRO A 266 -30.48 16.78 -4.10
N GLU A 267 -29.87 17.84 -4.62
CA GLU A 267 -30.45 19.18 -4.49
C GLU A 267 -31.79 19.21 -5.25
N ARG A 268 -32.83 19.65 -4.54
CA ARG A 268 -34.13 19.94 -5.13
C ARG A 268 -34.38 21.43 -4.96
N ASP A 269 -34.88 22.05 -6.03
CA ASP A 269 -35.30 23.44 -6.00
C ASP A 269 -36.55 23.61 -5.12
N GLU A 270 -37.01 24.85 -5.01
CA GLU A 270 -38.19 25.21 -4.22
C GLU A 270 -39.48 24.61 -4.80
N GLU A 271 -39.50 24.30 -6.11
CA GLU A 271 -40.58 23.59 -6.79
C GLU A 271 -40.56 22.06 -6.58
N GLY A 272 -39.46 21.51 -6.05
CA GLY A 272 -39.31 20.09 -5.77
C GLY A 272 -38.85 19.26 -6.97
N GLU A 273 -38.46 19.90 -8.06
CA GLU A 273 -37.77 19.27 -9.18
C GLU A 273 -36.31 18.95 -8.79
N ILE A 274 -35.81 17.85 -9.34
CA ILE A 274 -34.41 17.45 -9.13
C ILE A 274 -33.57 18.36 -10.01
N VAL A 275 -32.85 19.30 -9.40
CA VAL A 275 -31.96 20.22 -10.11
C VAL A 275 -30.74 19.41 -10.55
N ALA A 276 -30.84 18.80 -11.73
CA ALA A 276 -29.78 18.10 -12.45
C ALA A 276 -28.85 17.25 -11.58
N GLY A 277 -29.37 16.15 -11.03
CA GLY A 277 -28.55 14.95 -10.90
C GLY A 277 -28.32 14.42 -12.32
N ILE A 278 -27.09 14.48 -12.81
CA ILE A 278 -26.66 13.99 -14.13
C ILE A 278 -27.45 12.73 -14.52
N ASN A 279 -28.14 12.76 -15.66
CA ASN A 279 -28.91 11.62 -16.15
C ASN A 279 -27.93 10.51 -16.60
N PHE A 280 -27.74 9.48 -15.76
CA PHE A 280 -26.74 8.43 -15.95
C PHE A 280 -27.07 7.39 -17.04
N ASN A 281 -28.17 7.55 -17.76
CA ASN A 281 -28.52 6.64 -18.85
C ASN A 281 -27.79 6.96 -20.17
N ASP A 282 -27.11 8.11 -20.29
CA ASP A 282 -26.46 8.54 -21.53
C ASP A 282 -24.92 8.50 -21.50
N VAL A 283 -24.31 7.96 -20.44
CA VAL A 283 -22.85 7.75 -20.42
C VAL A 283 -22.57 6.31 -20.87
N GLU A 284 -22.64 6.11 -22.19
CA GLU A 284 -21.88 5.03 -22.83
C GLU A 284 -20.41 5.24 -22.45
N ILE A 285 -19.89 4.35 -21.61
CA ILE A 285 -18.49 4.32 -21.21
C ILE A 285 -17.72 3.84 -22.44
N GLU A 286 -17.33 4.76 -23.31
CA GLU A 286 -16.15 4.56 -24.12
C GLU A 286 -14.97 4.42 -23.14
N GLU A 287 -14.44 3.21 -23.05
CA GLU A 287 -13.11 2.97 -22.49
C GLU A 287 -12.10 3.69 -23.40
N GLU A 288 -12.00 5.01 -23.26
CA GLU A 288 -10.90 5.76 -23.82
C GLU A 288 -9.62 5.28 -23.11
N HIS A 289 -8.91 4.42 -23.83
CA HIS A 289 -7.48 4.17 -23.72
C HIS A 289 -6.72 5.50 -23.79
N GLU A 290 -6.71 6.25 -22.70
CA GLU A 290 -5.93 7.48 -22.60
C GLU A 290 -4.47 7.11 -22.32
N HIS A 291 -3.77 6.91 -23.43
CA HIS A 291 -2.34 6.88 -23.61
C HIS A 291 -1.77 8.26 -23.23
N VAL A 292 -1.76 8.60 -21.94
CA VAL A 292 -1.10 9.82 -21.44
C VAL A 292 0.38 9.49 -21.23
N LEU A 293 1.24 10.26 -21.91
CA LEU A 293 2.70 10.18 -22.01
C LEU A 293 3.25 9.40 -23.23
N ASP A 294 2.99 9.92 -24.44
CA ASP A 294 4.04 10.08 -25.45
C ASP A 294 4.02 11.56 -25.85
N SER A 295 4.80 12.38 -25.15
CA SER A 295 5.15 13.74 -25.61
C SER A 295 6.63 13.72 -25.97
N ASP A 296 6.89 13.68 -27.26
CA ASP A 296 7.96 14.38 -27.96
C ASP A 296 9.35 14.37 -27.32
N THR A 297 10.17 13.44 -27.78
CA THR A 297 11.51 13.81 -28.26
C THR A 297 11.71 13.18 -29.63
N ASP A 298 11.33 13.95 -30.65
CA ASP A 298 12.01 13.98 -31.93
C ASP A 298 13.49 14.27 -31.66
N ASP A 299 14.35 13.27 -31.83
CA ASP A 299 15.75 13.49 -32.16
C ASP A 299 16.07 12.65 -33.41
N ASP A 300 15.82 13.30 -34.54
CA ASP A 300 16.43 13.00 -35.83
C ASP A 300 17.95 12.98 -35.68
N ILE A 301 18.55 11.81 -35.49
CA ILE A 301 19.97 11.61 -35.76
C ILE A 301 20.10 11.24 -37.24
N ASP A 302 20.34 12.28 -38.03
CA ASP A 302 20.74 12.25 -39.44
C ASP A 302 22.04 11.42 -39.58
N LEU A 303 21.90 10.20 -40.10
CA LEU A 303 22.99 9.33 -40.52
C LEU A 303 23.62 9.90 -41.79
N ARG A 304 24.51 10.88 -41.63
CA ARG A 304 25.49 11.24 -42.66
C ARG A 304 26.80 10.50 -42.42
N ASP A 305 26.96 9.43 -43.16
CA ASP A 305 28.27 9.01 -43.67
C ASP A 305 28.82 10.13 -44.58
N PRO A 306 30.09 10.49 -44.41
CA PRO A 306 30.90 10.66 -45.60
C PRO A 306 32.21 9.88 -45.51
N MET A 307 32.41 9.08 -46.55
CA MET A 307 33.65 8.49 -47.02
C MET A 307 34.92 9.28 -46.65
N SER A 308 35.88 8.58 -46.03
CA SER A 308 37.28 8.41 -46.50
C SER A 308 38.00 7.42 -45.59
#